data_AF-A0A969PCF2-F1
#
_entry.id   AF-A0A969PCF2-F1
#
_cell.length_a   1.000
_cell.length_b   1.000
_cell.length_c   1.000
_cell.angle_alpha   90.00
_cell.angle_beta   90.00
_cell.angle_gamma   90.00
#
_symmetry.space_group_name_H-M   'P 1'
#
loop_
_entity.id
_entity.type
_entity.pdbx_description
1 polymer ?
#
loop_
_entity_poly.entity_id
_entity_poly.type
_entity_poly.pdbx_seq_one_letter_code
_entity_poly.pdbx_strand_id
1 'polypeptide(L)'
;MYQKAYGIIETLAPLHVGASAGEETGNLNLIFRDQFTQTGIIPGSSIRGRFRADMRLRRQQWFKKKFEENNIELPERNSEVDWRAVDQAWLKHLETQLEEQNINLSSRNNATDWKLVRREAKRLNLDIPNDINENYWYGYEAVAGQEDGGTTEALIKFEYASLVWLPVFCPGQPVVWVTCPWLLKRYKNLANIKSKIPEPYTASKGLIGRGSESRGIVLFFNLGFLEIEHEVDSEDLQPWIPPGTDLEPSDLVVVDNNDIGMLHDMALYRQSRVKLLDEMKKVDTERGAFFNVEALPEGSILAFPIACKDKGWQPFGADSRRNDVNSEQSNASDEQPNAEGEQPNASDEQPNGEGEQLSAEGEQSHVNGKKSHDLYFGGLESIGFGHCRVTLQEVSQEAE
;
A
#
# COMPACT_ATOMS: atom_id res chain seq x y z
N MET A 1 -14.40 -23.53 3.65
CA MET A 1 -12.98 -23.77 3.34
C MET A 1 -12.47 -22.51 2.65
N TYR A 2 -11.31 -21.95 3.04
CA TYR A 2 -10.80 -20.71 2.45
C TYR A 2 -10.00 -21.01 1.18
N GLN A 3 -10.16 -20.19 0.13
CA GLN A 3 -9.21 -20.11 -0.96
C GLN A 3 -7.99 -19.31 -0.49
N LYS A 4 -6.79 -19.82 -0.75
CA LYS A 4 -5.53 -19.17 -0.39
C LYS A 4 -5.07 -18.29 -1.55
N ALA A 5 -4.71 -17.07 -1.22
CA ALA A 5 -4.06 -16.12 -2.09
C ALA A 5 -2.94 -15.40 -1.30
N TYR A 6 -2.13 -14.61 -1.97
CA TYR A 6 -1.17 -13.75 -1.31
C TYR A 6 -0.97 -12.46 -2.09
N GLY A 7 -0.50 -11.43 -1.39
CA GLY A 7 -0.08 -10.18 -2.01
C GLY A 7 1.42 -9.96 -1.84
N ILE A 8 1.97 -9.22 -2.79
CA ILE A 8 3.33 -8.68 -2.79
C ILE A 8 3.20 -7.16 -2.74
N ILE A 9 4.02 -6.52 -1.92
CA ILE A 9 4.10 -5.07 -1.78
C ILE A 9 5.54 -4.68 -2.11
N GLU A 10 5.71 -3.83 -3.09
CA GLU A 10 6.97 -3.15 -3.40
C GLU A 10 6.84 -1.68 -3.01
N THR A 11 7.74 -1.18 -2.17
CA THR A 11 7.73 0.23 -1.77
C THR A 11 8.31 1.08 -2.90
N LEU A 12 7.52 2.02 -3.42
CA LEU A 12 7.94 2.99 -4.44
C LEU A 12 8.33 4.35 -3.82
N ALA A 13 8.07 4.52 -2.53
CA ALA A 13 8.53 5.62 -1.71
C ALA A 13 8.79 5.12 -0.27
N PRO A 14 9.49 5.89 0.58
CA PRO A 14 9.70 5.51 1.98
C PRO A 14 8.38 5.18 2.69
N LEU A 15 8.31 4.02 3.34
CA LEU A 15 7.08 3.52 3.95
C LEU A 15 7.14 3.61 5.49
N HIS A 16 6.33 4.50 6.07
CA HIS A 16 6.18 4.64 7.52
C HIS A 16 4.86 4.01 8.00
N VAL A 17 4.93 2.79 8.53
CA VAL A 17 3.80 2.17 9.24
C VAL A 17 4.03 2.31 10.74
N GLY A 18 3.49 3.39 11.32
CA GLY A 18 3.73 3.74 12.71
C GLY A 18 3.34 2.63 13.69
N ALA A 19 4.26 2.27 14.57
CA ALA A 19 3.96 1.48 15.75
C ALA A 19 3.36 2.40 16.82
N SER A 20 2.32 1.95 17.52
CA SER A 20 1.96 2.55 18.81
C SER A 20 3.04 2.17 19.82
N ALA A 21 4.14 2.91 19.83
CA ALA A 21 5.12 2.80 20.91
C ALA A 21 4.57 3.53 22.13
N GLY A 22 4.66 2.89 23.31
CA GLY A 22 4.44 3.55 24.59
C GLY A 22 5.46 4.68 24.81
N GLU A 23 5.32 5.40 25.92
CA GLU A 23 6.11 6.60 26.28
C GLU A 23 7.65 6.41 26.25
N GLU A 24 8.15 5.18 26.06
CA GLU A 24 9.57 4.81 26.15
C GLU A 24 10.43 5.13 24.92
N THR A 25 9.85 5.45 23.75
CA THR A 25 10.63 5.69 22.51
C THR A 25 11.06 7.16 22.31
N GLY A 26 10.77 8.02 23.27
CA GLY A 26 11.18 9.43 23.24
C GLY A 26 10.65 10.16 22.01
N ASN A 27 11.55 10.80 21.24
CA ASN A 27 11.19 11.63 20.07
C ASN A 27 11.20 10.87 18.73
N LEU A 28 11.33 9.54 18.76
CA LEU A 28 11.45 8.71 17.57
C LEU A 28 10.13 7.98 17.27
N ASN A 29 9.54 8.29 16.12
CA ASN A 29 8.38 7.59 15.58
C ASN A 29 8.85 6.35 14.83
N LEU A 30 8.82 5.21 15.52
CA LEU A 30 9.23 3.91 15.00
C LEU A 30 8.20 3.32 14.03
N ILE A 31 8.70 2.48 13.13
CA ILE A 31 7.86 1.56 12.35
C ILE A 31 7.48 0.31 13.16
N PHE A 32 6.40 -0.35 12.76
CA PHE A 32 6.00 -1.66 13.30
C PHE A 32 7.00 -2.74 12.92
N ARG A 33 7.40 -3.60 13.87
CA ARG A 33 8.43 -4.64 13.67
C ARG A 33 7.95 -6.03 14.09
N ASP A 34 8.44 -7.05 13.40
CA ASP A 34 8.31 -8.46 13.79
C ASP A 34 9.20 -8.75 15.00
N GLN A 35 8.67 -9.43 16.01
CA GLN A 35 9.41 -9.69 17.25
C GLN A 35 10.58 -10.67 17.10
N PHE A 36 10.56 -11.54 16.07
CA PHE A 36 11.58 -12.56 15.87
C PHE A 36 12.71 -12.05 14.97
N THR A 37 12.37 -11.43 13.84
CA THR A 37 13.37 -10.92 12.90
C THR A 37 13.79 -9.47 13.18
N GLN A 38 13.04 -8.75 14.02
CA GLN A 38 13.24 -7.31 14.31
C GLN A 38 13.14 -6.41 13.05
N THR A 39 12.56 -6.94 11.98
CA THR A 39 12.36 -6.26 10.69
C THR A 39 10.99 -5.60 10.62
N GLY A 40 10.87 -4.55 9.82
CA GLY A 40 9.62 -3.85 9.56
C GLY A 40 8.55 -4.76 8.97
N ILE A 41 7.31 -4.55 9.40
CA ILE A 41 6.13 -5.27 8.92
C ILE A 41 4.94 -4.32 8.74
N ILE A 42 3.97 -4.74 7.93
CA ILE A 42 2.69 -4.04 7.82
C ILE A 42 1.62 -4.92 8.48
N PRO A 43 0.96 -4.47 9.56
CA PRO A 43 -0.12 -5.22 10.18
C PRO A 43 -1.27 -5.48 9.20
N GLY A 44 -1.89 -6.66 9.29
CA GLY A 44 -3.02 -7.04 8.44
C GLY A 44 -4.22 -6.10 8.58
N SER A 45 -4.37 -5.43 9.72
CA SER A 45 -5.36 -4.37 9.95
C SER A 45 -5.10 -3.14 9.07
N SER A 46 -3.85 -2.73 8.91
CA SER A 46 -3.46 -1.61 8.04
C SER A 46 -3.71 -1.96 6.57
N ILE A 47 -3.38 -3.18 6.16
CA ILE A 47 -3.65 -3.69 4.80
C ILE A 47 -5.17 -3.69 4.54
N ARG A 48 -5.95 -4.33 5.43
CA ARG A 48 -7.42 -4.34 5.35
C ARG A 48 -8.00 -2.93 5.30
N GLY A 49 -7.50 -2.02 6.14
CA GLY A 49 -7.95 -0.64 6.19
C GLY A 49 -7.79 0.08 4.86
N ARG A 50 -6.62 -0.07 4.23
CA ARG A 50 -6.34 0.55 2.92
C ARG A 50 -7.18 -0.04 1.79
N PHE A 51 -7.26 -1.37 1.70
CA PHE A 51 -8.09 -2.07 0.71
C PHE A 51 -9.58 -1.73 0.85
N ARG A 52 -10.07 -1.62 2.09
CA ARG A 52 -11.45 -1.20 2.37
C ARG A 52 -11.69 0.25 1.96
N ALA A 53 -10.74 1.14 2.25
CA ALA A 53 -10.85 2.56 1.90
C ALA A 53 -10.89 2.79 0.39
N ASP A 54 -10.07 2.04 -0.37
CA ASP A 54 -10.09 2.08 -1.82
C ASP A 54 -11.43 1.60 -2.41
N MET A 55 -11.93 0.44 -1.97
CA MET A 55 -13.23 -0.06 -2.42
C MET A 55 -14.38 0.90 -2.07
N ARG A 56 -14.31 1.56 -0.90
CA ARG A 56 -15.26 2.60 -0.50
C ARG A 56 -15.23 3.79 -1.46
N LEU A 57 -14.06 4.20 -1.95
CA LEU A 57 -13.93 5.30 -2.92
C LEU A 57 -14.62 4.94 -4.24
N ARG A 58 -14.38 3.74 -4.77
CA ARG A 58 -15.09 3.25 -5.98
C ARG A 58 -16.60 3.20 -5.78
N ARG A 59 -17.06 2.80 -4.59
CA ARG A 59 -18.49 2.85 -4.25
C ARG A 59 -19.05 4.28 -4.27
N GLN A 60 -18.30 5.26 -3.77
CA GLN A 60 -18.72 6.65 -3.79
C GLN A 60 -18.81 7.20 -5.22
N GLN A 61 -17.84 6.87 -6.07
CA GLN A 61 -17.87 7.23 -7.50
C GLN A 61 -19.08 6.61 -8.20
N TRP A 62 -19.39 5.34 -7.91
CA TRP A 62 -20.58 4.68 -8.43
C TRP A 62 -21.88 5.38 -8.02
N PHE A 63 -22.01 5.78 -6.74
CA PHE A 63 -23.16 6.54 -6.28
C PHE A 63 -23.29 7.89 -6.99
N LYS A 64 -22.18 8.62 -7.16
CA LYS A 64 -22.18 9.90 -7.88
C LYS A 64 -22.73 9.72 -9.30
N LYS A 65 -22.22 8.73 -10.04
CA LYS A 65 -22.71 8.40 -11.38
C LYS A 65 -24.20 8.04 -11.39
N LYS A 66 -24.67 7.22 -10.43
CA LYS A 66 -26.08 6.84 -10.35
C LYS A 66 -27.00 8.02 -10.02
N PHE A 67 -26.56 8.97 -9.21
CA PHE A 67 -27.35 10.16 -8.92
C PHE A 67 -27.40 11.12 -10.09
N GLU A 68 -26.29 11.30 -10.81
CA GLU A 68 -26.25 12.04 -12.08
C GLU A 68 -27.22 11.43 -13.12
N GLU A 69 -27.21 10.10 -13.31
CA GLU A 69 -28.14 9.39 -14.20
C GLU A 69 -29.62 9.58 -13.82
N ASN A 70 -29.92 9.85 -12.54
CA ASN A 70 -31.27 10.06 -12.03
C ASN A 70 -31.63 11.54 -11.83
N ASN A 71 -30.81 12.48 -12.32
CA ASN A 71 -30.96 13.93 -12.12
C ASN A 71 -31.11 14.34 -10.64
N ILE A 72 -30.33 13.70 -9.77
CA ILE A 72 -30.28 14.03 -8.34
C ILE A 72 -29.01 14.83 -8.10
N GLU A 73 -29.16 16.12 -7.85
CA GLU A 73 -28.06 16.98 -7.42
C GLU A 73 -27.76 16.75 -5.95
N LEU A 74 -26.53 16.31 -5.65
CA LEU A 74 -26.02 16.31 -4.29
C LEU A 74 -25.54 17.73 -3.94
N PRO A 75 -25.81 18.25 -2.72
CA PRO A 75 -25.37 19.59 -2.34
C PRO A 75 -23.84 19.70 -2.39
N GLU A 76 -23.32 20.78 -2.99
CA GLU A 76 -21.89 21.04 -3.07
C GLU A 76 -21.28 21.30 -1.68
N ARG A 77 -20.06 20.80 -1.47
CA ARG A 77 -19.29 20.90 -0.21
C ARG A 77 -19.08 22.33 0.30
N ASN A 78 -19.21 23.34 -0.56
CA ASN A 78 -18.91 24.74 -0.28
C ASN A 78 -20.13 25.65 -0.13
N SER A 79 -21.36 25.13 -0.11
CA SER A 79 -22.48 25.99 0.25
C SER A 79 -22.31 26.41 1.72
N GLU A 80 -22.32 27.72 1.99
CA GLU A 80 -22.44 28.42 3.29
C GLU A 80 -23.71 28.00 4.07
N VAL A 81 -24.00 26.71 4.12
CA VAL A 81 -25.16 26.15 4.80
C VAL A 81 -24.66 25.72 6.17
N ASP A 82 -25.10 26.44 7.20
CA ASP A 82 -25.01 25.99 8.58
C ASP A 82 -25.95 24.79 8.75
N TRP A 83 -25.42 23.60 8.48
CA TRP A 83 -26.13 22.32 8.57
C TRP A 83 -26.62 21.98 9.99
N ARG A 84 -26.30 22.80 11.01
CA ARG A 84 -26.93 22.74 12.34
C ARG A 84 -28.41 23.11 12.32
N ALA A 85 -28.87 23.89 11.34
CA ALA A 85 -30.27 24.32 11.23
C ALA A 85 -31.19 23.27 10.58
N VAL A 86 -30.64 22.41 9.71
CA VAL A 86 -31.41 21.35 9.02
C VAL A 86 -31.66 20.15 9.95
N ASP A 87 -30.91 20.07 11.05
CA ASP A 87 -31.01 19.01 12.05
C ASP A 87 -32.18 19.21 13.03
N GLN A 88 -32.66 20.45 13.25
CA GLN A 88 -33.61 20.73 14.35
C GLN A 88 -35.03 20.18 14.16
N ALA A 89 -35.52 19.99 12.93
CA ALA A 89 -36.89 19.50 12.71
C ALA A 89 -37.01 17.96 12.90
N TRP A 90 -35.92 17.23 12.70
CA TRP A 90 -35.87 15.77 12.87
C TRP A 90 -35.29 15.38 14.24
N LEU A 91 -34.36 16.17 14.80
CA LEU A 91 -33.94 16.06 16.20
C LEU A 91 -35.11 16.22 17.15
N LYS A 92 -36.06 17.15 16.91
CA LYS A 92 -37.24 17.31 17.77
C LYS A 92 -38.15 16.07 17.81
N HIS A 93 -38.14 15.25 16.75
CA HIS A 93 -38.90 14.00 16.66
C HIS A 93 -38.19 12.83 17.37
N LEU A 94 -36.86 12.87 17.47
CA LEU A 94 -36.02 11.88 18.18
C LEU A 94 -35.76 12.26 19.64
N GLU A 95 -35.71 13.55 19.98
CA GLU A 95 -35.62 14.09 21.34
C GLU A 95 -36.84 13.67 22.18
N THR A 96 -38.02 13.54 21.56
CA THR A 96 -39.22 13.01 22.23
C THR A 96 -39.07 11.52 22.61
N GLN A 97 -38.04 10.81 22.12
CA GLN A 97 -37.76 9.41 22.45
C GLN A 97 -36.46 9.19 23.25
N LEU A 98 -35.65 10.23 23.47
CA LEU A 98 -34.32 10.10 24.10
C LEU A 98 -34.17 10.91 25.41
N GLU A 99 -35.21 11.61 25.86
CA GLU A 99 -35.25 12.27 27.19
C GLU A 99 -35.16 11.30 28.39
N GLU A 100 -35.21 9.97 28.17
CA GLU A 100 -35.11 9.00 29.27
C GLU A 100 -33.67 8.62 29.69
N GLN A 101 -32.61 9.04 28.97
CA GLN A 101 -31.25 8.48 29.22
C GLN A 101 -30.07 9.46 29.37
N ASN A 102 -30.30 10.78 29.39
CA ASN A 102 -29.37 11.80 29.92
C ASN A 102 -27.87 11.65 29.54
N ILE A 103 -27.55 11.55 28.25
CA ILE A 103 -26.15 11.53 27.74
C ILE A 103 -25.88 12.78 26.89
N ASN A 104 -24.79 13.48 27.19
CA ASN A 104 -24.35 14.72 26.54
C ASN A 104 -23.26 14.41 25.50
N LEU A 105 -23.44 14.80 24.23
CA LEU A 105 -22.51 14.53 23.13
C LEU A 105 -22.05 15.84 22.50
N SER A 106 -20.94 16.38 23.01
CA SER A 106 -20.21 17.46 22.36
C SER A 106 -19.06 16.91 21.50
N SER A 107 -18.92 17.50 20.32
CA SER A 107 -17.85 17.34 19.32
C SER A 107 -17.91 16.10 18.39
N ARG A 108 -18.30 16.32 17.13
CA ARG A 108 -17.81 15.62 15.90
C ARG A 108 -18.43 16.24 14.64
N ASN A 109 -17.68 17.13 13.98
CA ASN A 109 -17.91 17.49 12.58
C ASN A 109 -17.39 16.35 11.67
N ASN A 110 -18.06 16.10 10.53
CA ASN A 110 -17.66 15.30 9.34
C ASN A 110 -18.64 14.17 8.92
N ALA A 111 -19.76 13.93 9.61
CA ALA A 111 -20.66 12.80 9.32
C ALA A 111 -21.85 13.12 8.37
N THR A 112 -21.89 14.33 7.81
CA THR A 112 -23.14 14.91 7.27
C THR A 112 -23.43 14.54 5.81
N ASP A 113 -22.42 14.20 5.01
CA ASP A 113 -22.57 13.91 3.57
C ASP A 113 -23.03 12.47 3.29
N TRP A 114 -22.39 11.48 3.95
CA TRP A 114 -22.63 10.07 3.66
C TRP A 114 -23.99 9.54 4.14
N LYS A 115 -24.57 10.14 5.20
CA LYS A 115 -25.92 9.79 5.65
C LYS A 115 -26.97 10.16 4.60
N LEU A 116 -26.78 11.28 3.90
CA LEU A 116 -27.66 11.73 2.82
C LEU A 116 -27.53 10.80 1.61
N VAL A 117 -26.30 10.47 1.20
CA VAL A 117 -26.05 9.50 0.12
C VAL A 117 -26.73 8.15 0.41
N ARG A 118 -26.58 7.61 1.63
CA ARG A 118 -27.26 6.37 2.03
C ARG A 118 -28.79 6.47 1.98
N ARG A 119 -29.35 7.62 2.39
CA ARG A 119 -30.80 7.87 2.38
C ARG A 119 -31.34 7.91 0.95
N GLU A 120 -30.67 8.64 0.05
CA GLU A 120 -31.08 8.73 -1.35
C GLU A 120 -30.91 7.41 -2.09
N ALA A 121 -29.82 6.68 -1.84
CA ALA A 121 -29.63 5.33 -2.35
C ALA A 121 -30.78 4.39 -1.94
N LYS A 122 -31.22 4.47 -0.68
CA LYS A 122 -32.36 3.70 -0.17
C LYS A 122 -33.68 4.15 -0.81
N ARG A 123 -33.89 5.46 -1.02
CA ARG A 123 -35.08 5.99 -1.71
C ARG A 123 -35.17 5.47 -3.15
N LEU A 124 -34.03 5.39 -3.83
CA LEU A 124 -33.92 4.86 -5.19
C LEU A 124 -33.87 3.33 -5.26
N ASN A 125 -33.91 2.64 -4.11
CA ASN A 125 -33.77 1.19 -4.01
C ASN A 125 -32.54 0.65 -4.76
N LEU A 126 -31.42 1.39 -4.67
CA LEU A 126 -30.16 1.00 -5.29
C LEU A 126 -29.53 -0.14 -4.49
N ASP A 127 -29.40 -1.30 -5.13
CA ASP A 127 -28.61 -2.40 -4.60
C ASP A 127 -27.13 -2.19 -4.97
N ILE A 128 -26.26 -2.27 -3.97
CA ILE A 128 -24.83 -1.97 -4.15
C ILE A 128 -24.16 -3.23 -4.68
N PRO A 129 -23.55 -3.19 -5.88
CA PRO A 129 -22.83 -4.33 -6.44
C PRO A 129 -21.73 -4.83 -5.48
N ASN A 130 -21.63 -6.16 -5.33
CA ASN A 130 -20.72 -6.77 -4.37
C ASN A 130 -19.24 -6.42 -4.64
N ASP A 131 -18.84 -6.23 -5.89
CA ASP A 131 -17.48 -5.86 -6.31
C ASP A 131 -17.03 -4.49 -5.77
N ILE A 132 -17.98 -3.62 -5.42
CA ILE A 132 -17.73 -2.30 -4.79
C ILE A 132 -18.31 -2.20 -3.37
N ASN A 133 -18.78 -3.29 -2.79
CA ASN A 133 -19.36 -3.29 -1.44
C ASN A 133 -18.31 -3.66 -0.39
N GLU A 134 -17.69 -2.64 0.22
CA GLU A 134 -16.61 -2.86 1.19
C GLU A 134 -17.11 -3.50 2.50
N ASN A 135 -18.39 -3.34 2.86
CA ASN A 135 -18.96 -3.98 4.05
C ASN A 135 -19.20 -5.47 3.83
N TYR A 136 -19.55 -5.87 2.60
CA TYR A 136 -19.71 -7.28 2.24
C TYR A 136 -18.36 -8.02 2.34
N TRP A 137 -17.30 -7.48 1.75
CA TRP A 137 -15.99 -8.14 1.75
C TRP A 137 -15.22 -8.00 3.07
N TYR A 138 -15.24 -6.80 3.66
CA TYR A 138 -14.38 -6.46 4.80
C TYR A 138 -15.16 -6.26 6.10
N GLY A 139 -16.44 -6.63 6.16
CA GLY A 139 -17.29 -6.57 7.37
C GLY A 139 -17.80 -5.17 7.73
N TYR A 140 -18.72 -5.06 8.69
CA TYR A 140 -19.25 -3.76 9.15
C TYR A 140 -18.34 -3.09 10.18
N GLU A 141 -18.46 -1.76 10.27
CA GLU A 141 -17.86 -0.97 11.35
C GLU A 141 -18.62 -1.20 12.66
N ALA A 142 -17.93 -1.05 13.79
CA ALA A 142 -18.59 -1.20 15.09
C ALA A 142 -19.60 -0.06 15.30
N VAL A 143 -20.83 -0.42 15.64
CA VAL A 143 -21.92 0.50 15.97
C VAL A 143 -22.02 0.63 17.48
N ALA A 144 -21.81 1.85 17.97
CA ALA A 144 -21.90 2.14 19.40
C ALA A 144 -23.33 1.84 19.92
N GLY A 145 -23.42 1.14 21.04
CA GLY A 145 -24.70 0.82 21.70
C GLY A 145 -25.37 -0.49 21.25
N GLN A 146 -24.76 -1.28 20.37
CA GLN A 146 -25.21 -2.65 20.07
C GLN A 146 -24.41 -3.68 20.88
N GLU A 147 -25.08 -4.71 21.42
CA GLU A 147 -24.47 -5.74 22.30
C GLU A 147 -23.33 -6.52 21.64
N ASP A 148 -23.42 -6.77 20.33
CA ASP A 148 -22.39 -7.41 19.50
C ASP A 148 -21.52 -6.41 18.72
N GLY A 149 -21.70 -5.12 18.99
CA GLY A 149 -21.09 -4.03 18.26
C GLY A 149 -21.55 -3.90 16.80
N GLY A 150 -22.56 -4.64 16.33
CA GLY A 150 -23.07 -4.56 14.96
C GLY A 150 -22.07 -4.97 13.86
N THR A 151 -20.97 -5.62 14.25
CA THR A 151 -19.91 -6.02 13.30
C THR A 151 -20.25 -7.33 12.62
N THR A 152 -19.79 -7.50 11.38
CA THR A 152 -19.87 -8.79 10.68
C THR A 152 -18.48 -9.33 10.39
N GLU A 153 -18.39 -10.66 10.29
CA GLU A 153 -17.14 -11.29 9.91
C GLU A 153 -16.77 -10.94 8.46
N ALA A 154 -15.52 -10.53 8.26
CA ALA A 154 -15.00 -10.28 6.92
C ALA A 154 -14.85 -11.59 6.12
N LEU A 155 -15.19 -11.53 4.83
CA LEU A 155 -14.97 -12.62 3.88
C LEU A 155 -13.50 -12.73 3.48
N ILE A 156 -12.77 -11.60 3.53
CA ILE A 156 -11.33 -11.53 3.24
C ILE A 156 -10.56 -11.29 4.53
N LYS A 157 -9.56 -12.14 4.76
CA LYS A 157 -8.66 -12.04 5.91
C LYS A 157 -7.24 -11.82 5.42
N PHE A 158 -6.63 -10.76 5.94
CA PHE A 158 -5.24 -10.40 5.67
C PHE A 158 -4.42 -10.71 6.92
N GLU A 159 -3.29 -11.40 6.75
CA GLU A 159 -2.27 -11.44 7.80
C GLU A 159 -1.22 -10.36 7.56
N TYR A 160 -0.13 -10.40 8.31
CA TYR A 160 0.87 -9.35 8.30
C TYR A 160 1.74 -9.46 7.05
N ALA A 161 2.06 -8.32 6.43
CA ALA A 161 3.10 -8.29 5.40
C ALA A 161 4.47 -8.36 6.07
N SER A 162 5.17 -9.46 5.83
CA SER A 162 6.55 -9.66 6.25
C SER A 162 7.49 -9.25 5.13
N LEU A 163 8.64 -8.68 5.48
CA LEU A 163 9.73 -8.41 4.55
C LEU A 163 10.18 -9.71 3.87
N VAL A 164 10.45 -9.64 2.58
CA VAL A 164 11.07 -10.70 1.78
C VAL A 164 12.47 -10.26 1.37
N TRP A 165 12.59 -9.04 0.83
CA TRP A 165 13.85 -8.46 0.40
C TRP A 165 13.96 -7.00 0.86
N LEU A 166 15.12 -6.63 1.38
CA LEU A 166 15.41 -5.28 1.87
C LEU A 166 16.58 -4.67 1.10
N PRO A 167 16.42 -3.52 0.44
CA PRO A 167 17.55 -2.84 -0.15
C PRO A 167 18.46 -2.28 0.93
N VAL A 168 19.74 -2.56 0.81
CA VAL A 168 20.78 -2.12 1.74
C VAL A 168 21.89 -1.45 0.93
N PHE A 169 22.21 -0.22 1.32
CA PHE A 169 23.33 0.51 0.73
C PHE A 169 24.67 -0.08 1.19
N CYS A 170 25.55 -0.38 0.24
CA CYS A 170 26.92 -0.81 0.47
C CYS A 170 27.90 0.28 0.00
N PRO A 171 28.68 0.92 0.89
CA PRO A 171 29.58 2.00 0.48
C PRO A 171 30.60 1.56 -0.59
N GLY A 172 30.58 2.27 -1.72
CA GLY A 172 31.47 2.01 -2.86
C GLY A 172 31.13 0.73 -3.64
N GLN A 173 29.90 0.22 -3.49
CA GLN A 173 29.35 -0.95 -4.18
C GLN A 173 27.89 -0.63 -4.58
N PRO A 174 27.29 -1.37 -5.53
CA PRO A 174 25.86 -1.26 -5.81
C PRO A 174 25.00 -1.55 -4.57
N VAL A 175 23.74 -1.10 -4.61
CA VAL A 175 22.74 -1.51 -3.62
C VAL A 175 22.47 -3.00 -3.79
N VAL A 176 22.35 -3.71 -2.67
CA VAL A 176 22.02 -5.14 -2.65
C VAL A 176 20.71 -5.34 -1.89
N TRP A 177 19.97 -6.39 -2.24
CA TRP A 177 18.77 -6.80 -1.54
C TRP A 177 19.08 -7.95 -0.60
N VAL A 178 18.88 -7.69 0.68
CA VAL A 178 19.21 -8.60 1.76
C VAL A 178 17.96 -9.32 2.25
N THR A 179 18.10 -10.61 2.53
CA THR A 179 17.12 -11.44 3.23
C THR A 179 17.80 -12.42 4.18
N CYS A 180 17.02 -13.27 4.86
CA CYS A 180 17.56 -14.38 5.65
C CYS A 180 16.70 -15.65 5.50
N PRO A 181 17.23 -16.84 5.87
CA PRO A 181 16.50 -18.10 5.77
C PRO A 181 15.11 -18.11 6.43
N TRP A 182 14.90 -17.37 7.53
CA TRP A 182 13.57 -17.26 8.15
C TRP A 182 12.55 -16.53 7.28
N LEU A 183 12.94 -15.41 6.66
CA LEU A 183 12.05 -14.67 5.75
C LEU A 183 11.78 -15.48 4.48
N LEU A 184 12.81 -16.10 3.91
CA LEU A 184 12.65 -17.01 2.76
C LEU A 184 11.77 -18.21 3.09
N LYS A 185 11.86 -18.77 4.30
CA LYS A 185 10.95 -19.85 4.72
C LYS A 185 9.48 -19.41 4.75
N ARG A 186 9.20 -18.20 5.24
CA ARG A 186 7.83 -17.63 5.21
C ARG A 186 7.36 -17.46 3.77
N TYR A 187 8.20 -16.89 2.91
CA TYR A 187 7.88 -16.70 1.50
C TYR A 187 7.71 -18.03 0.75
N LYS A 188 8.55 -19.04 1.03
CA LYS A 188 8.45 -20.40 0.50
C LYS A 188 7.07 -20.99 0.72
N ASN A 189 6.57 -20.91 1.96
CA ASN A 189 5.26 -21.45 2.33
C ASN A 189 4.12 -20.68 1.67
N LEU A 190 4.30 -19.37 1.48
CA LEU A 190 3.31 -18.48 0.88
C LEU A 190 3.16 -18.73 -0.62
N ALA A 191 4.28 -18.77 -1.34
CA ALA A 191 4.36 -18.92 -2.79
C ALA A 191 4.47 -20.38 -3.26
N ASN A 192 4.40 -21.35 -2.34
CA ASN A 192 4.54 -22.79 -2.62
C ASN A 192 5.83 -23.17 -3.37
N ILE A 193 6.94 -22.47 -3.07
CA ILE A 193 8.24 -22.71 -3.70
C ILE A 193 8.77 -24.09 -3.29
N LYS A 194 9.24 -24.89 -4.25
CA LYS A 194 9.78 -26.24 -3.99
C LYS A 194 11.29 -26.24 -3.72
N SER A 195 12.01 -25.25 -4.24
CA SER A 195 13.46 -25.12 -4.10
C SER A 195 13.94 -25.15 -2.64
N LYS A 196 15.16 -25.66 -2.41
CA LYS A 196 15.80 -25.65 -1.09
C LYS A 196 16.08 -24.20 -0.69
N ILE A 197 15.81 -23.85 0.57
CA ILE A 197 16.14 -22.52 1.09
C ILE A 197 17.67 -22.36 1.01
N PRO A 198 18.18 -21.25 0.44
CA PRO A 198 19.61 -20.96 0.43
C PRO A 198 20.20 -20.92 1.85
N GLU A 199 21.45 -21.36 1.97
CA GLU A 199 22.18 -21.28 3.23
C GLU A 199 22.53 -19.80 3.55
N PRO A 200 22.82 -19.44 4.81
CA PRO A 200 23.35 -18.12 5.14
C PRO A 200 24.57 -17.73 4.29
N TYR A 201 24.75 -16.43 4.09
CA TYR A 201 25.84 -15.83 3.29
C TYR A 201 25.93 -16.36 1.85
N THR A 202 24.77 -16.55 1.22
CA THR A 202 24.63 -16.96 -0.18
C THR A 202 24.38 -15.75 -1.09
N ALA A 203 25.05 -15.70 -2.24
CA ALA A 203 24.75 -14.75 -3.32
C ALA A 203 24.96 -15.40 -4.71
N SER A 204 24.43 -14.77 -5.76
CA SER A 204 24.72 -15.19 -7.14
C SER A 204 26.18 -14.89 -7.50
N LYS A 205 26.79 -15.72 -8.35
CA LYS A 205 28.10 -15.45 -8.99
C LYS A 205 28.13 -14.12 -9.76
N GLY A 206 26.97 -13.58 -10.12
CA GLY A 206 26.84 -12.25 -10.74
C GLY A 206 26.96 -11.07 -9.78
N LEU A 207 27.06 -11.31 -8.47
CA LEU A 207 27.12 -10.25 -7.46
C LEU A 207 28.35 -9.37 -7.65
N ILE A 208 28.12 -8.06 -7.74
CA ILE A 208 29.18 -7.06 -7.84
C ILE A 208 29.57 -6.64 -6.41
N GLY A 209 30.69 -7.18 -5.91
CA GLY A 209 31.27 -6.77 -4.64
C GLY A 209 32.78 -6.51 -4.71
N ARG A 210 33.41 -6.22 -3.56
CA ARG A 210 34.87 -6.09 -3.52
C ARG A 210 35.50 -7.48 -3.50
N GLY A 211 36.24 -7.82 -4.55
CA GLY A 211 37.04 -9.03 -4.58
C GLY A 211 38.22 -8.94 -3.61
N SER A 212 38.39 -9.97 -2.78
CA SER A 212 39.62 -10.19 -2.01
C SER A 212 40.38 -11.37 -2.60
N GLU A 213 41.69 -11.19 -2.85
CA GLU A 213 42.56 -12.25 -3.41
C GLU A 213 42.58 -13.54 -2.59
N SER A 214 42.13 -13.50 -1.32
CA SER A 214 42.10 -14.67 -0.42
C SER A 214 40.73 -15.03 0.16
N ARG A 215 39.68 -14.20 -0.01
CA ARG A 215 38.41 -14.34 0.72
C ARG A 215 37.12 -14.23 -0.11
N GLY A 216 37.22 -14.34 -1.44
CA GLY A 216 36.05 -14.25 -2.31
C GLY A 216 35.44 -12.84 -2.35
N ILE A 217 34.13 -12.77 -2.62
CA ILE A 217 33.37 -11.51 -2.69
C ILE A 217 33.08 -11.01 -1.27
N VAL A 218 33.44 -9.75 -1.01
CA VAL A 218 33.21 -9.09 0.27
C VAL A 218 32.32 -7.86 0.09
N LEU A 219 31.20 -7.85 0.80
CA LEU A 219 30.32 -6.70 0.92
C LEU A 219 30.76 -5.85 2.12
N PHE A 220 30.64 -4.53 1.96
CA PHE A 220 30.92 -3.60 3.04
C PHE A 220 29.61 -2.97 3.48
N PHE A 221 29.30 -3.14 4.76
CA PHE A 221 28.20 -2.49 5.44
C PHE A 221 28.77 -1.48 6.44
N ASN A 222 27.98 -0.51 6.89
CA ASN A 222 28.48 0.53 7.81
C ASN A 222 29.05 -0.02 9.12
N LEU A 223 28.69 -1.25 9.50
CA LEU A 223 29.11 -1.90 10.74
C LEU A 223 30.23 -2.95 10.54
N GLY A 224 30.63 -3.25 9.30
CA GLY A 224 31.68 -4.23 9.05
C GLY A 224 31.69 -4.84 7.66
N PHE A 225 32.52 -5.87 7.52
CA PHE A 225 32.64 -6.67 6.30
C PHE A 225 31.75 -7.91 6.41
N LEU A 226 31.07 -8.25 5.32
CA LEU A 226 30.35 -9.52 5.16
C LEU A 226 30.99 -10.27 4.00
N GLU A 227 31.51 -11.45 4.28
CA GLU A 227 32.13 -12.33 3.30
C GLU A 227 31.06 -13.30 2.77
N ILE A 228 31.01 -13.48 1.44
CA ILE A 228 30.11 -14.46 0.82
C ILE A 228 30.72 -15.85 0.93
N GLU A 229 30.02 -16.77 1.60
CA GLU A 229 30.48 -18.15 1.83
C GLU A 229 30.02 -19.10 0.72
N HIS A 230 28.91 -18.76 0.06
CA HIS A 230 28.26 -19.59 -0.95
C HIS A 230 27.91 -18.79 -2.20
N GLU A 231 28.60 -19.08 -3.30
CA GLU A 231 28.27 -18.53 -4.63
C GLU A 231 27.44 -19.55 -5.41
N VAL A 232 26.22 -19.16 -5.79
CA VAL A 232 25.28 -20.00 -6.55
C VAL A 232 25.02 -19.45 -7.95
N ASP A 233 24.45 -20.26 -8.82
CA ASP A 233 24.03 -19.80 -10.14
C ASP A 233 22.74 -18.97 -10.01
N SER A 234 22.51 -18.05 -10.95
CA SER A 234 21.35 -17.13 -10.90
C SER A 234 20.01 -17.90 -10.89
N GLU A 235 19.96 -19.06 -11.53
CA GLU A 235 18.82 -19.97 -11.57
C GLU A 235 18.41 -20.50 -10.19
N ASP A 236 19.35 -20.59 -9.23
CA ASP A 236 19.07 -21.04 -7.86
C ASP A 236 18.36 -19.97 -7.03
N LEU A 237 18.63 -18.69 -7.34
CA LEU A 237 18.03 -17.54 -6.67
C LEU A 237 16.74 -17.04 -7.34
N GLN A 238 16.56 -17.33 -8.64
CA GLN A 238 15.37 -16.92 -9.40
C GLN A 238 14.02 -17.27 -8.74
N PRO A 239 13.81 -18.45 -8.13
CA PRO A 239 12.54 -18.80 -7.50
C PRO A 239 12.17 -17.93 -6.28
N TRP A 240 13.15 -17.19 -5.73
CA TRP A 240 12.99 -16.35 -4.53
C TRP A 240 12.66 -14.90 -4.87
N ILE A 241 12.63 -14.54 -6.15
CA ILE A 241 12.24 -13.21 -6.63
C ILE A 241 10.71 -13.15 -6.71
N PRO A 242 10.06 -12.25 -5.95
CA PRO A 242 8.62 -12.14 -6.00
C PRO A 242 8.12 -11.67 -7.38
N PRO A 243 7.05 -12.28 -7.92
CA PRO A 243 6.57 -11.90 -9.24
C PRO A 243 6.08 -10.44 -9.28
N GLY A 244 6.52 -9.72 -10.30
CA GLY A 244 6.13 -8.32 -10.52
C GLY A 244 7.07 -7.30 -9.87
N THR A 245 8.20 -7.74 -9.31
CA THR A 245 9.32 -6.89 -8.88
C THR A 245 10.41 -6.87 -9.95
N ASP A 246 11.20 -5.81 -9.99
CA ASP A 246 12.33 -5.65 -10.92
C ASP A 246 13.68 -6.11 -10.31
N LEU A 247 13.63 -7.05 -9.37
CA LEU A 247 14.83 -7.63 -8.75
C LEU A 247 15.55 -8.60 -9.69
N GLU A 248 16.88 -8.53 -9.70
CA GLU A 248 17.74 -9.45 -10.43
C GLU A 248 18.52 -10.36 -9.45
N PRO A 249 18.77 -11.65 -9.80
CA PRO A 249 19.51 -12.56 -8.95
C PRO A 249 20.91 -12.08 -8.54
N SER A 250 21.55 -11.25 -9.37
CA SER A 250 22.87 -10.66 -9.10
C SER A 250 22.88 -9.70 -7.92
N ASP A 251 21.73 -9.18 -7.51
CA ASP A 251 21.65 -8.15 -6.47
C ASP A 251 21.23 -8.75 -5.12
N LEU A 252 20.96 -10.05 -5.08
CA LEU A 252 20.39 -10.75 -3.92
C LEU A 252 21.46 -11.33 -3.01
N VAL A 253 21.29 -11.11 -1.71
CA VAL A 253 22.19 -11.61 -0.66
C VAL A 253 21.37 -12.22 0.47
N VAL A 254 21.60 -13.49 0.76
CA VAL A 254 21.02 -14.19 1.91
C VAL A 254 22.02 -14.11 3.05
N VAL A 255 21.64 -13.55 4.20
CA VAL A 255 22.48 -13.46 5.40
C VAL A 255 22.00 -14.40 6.49
N ASP A 256 22.77 -14.51 7.58
CA ASP A 256 22.30 -15.26 8.75
C ASP A 256 21.06 -14.60 9.40
N ASN A 257 20.23 -15.44 10.03
CA ASN A 257 19.02 -14.96 10.71
C ASN A 257 19.32 -13.97 11.84
N ASN A 258 20.48 -14.07 12.48
CA ASN A 258 20.86 -13.16 13.56
C ASN A 258 21.30 -11.78 13.05
N ASP A 259 21.74 -11.69 11.80
CA ASP A 259 22.26 -10.45 11.22
C ASP A 259 21.17 -9.57 10.60
N ILE A 260 20.02 -10.17 10.21
CA ILE A 260 18.96 -9.47 9.49
C ILE A 260 18.42 -8.26 10.26
N GLY A 261 18.29 -8.36 11.58
CA GLY A 261 17.76 -7.27 12.41
C GLY A 261 18.69 -6.06 12.42
N MET A 262 20.00 -6.29 12.47
CA MET A 262 21.02 -5.24 12.44
C MET A 262 21.12 -4.60 11.05
N LEU A 263 21.15 -5.41 9.99
CA LEU A 263 21.17 -4.91 8.61
C LEU A 263 19.90 -4.13 8.28
N HIS A 264 18.76 -4.61 8.78
CA HIS A 264 17.50 -3.89 8.67
C HIS A 264 17.58 -2.53 9.34
N ASP A 265 18.05 -2.48 10.60
CA ASP A 265 18.15 -1.22 11.31
C ASP A 265 19.08 -0.21 10.63
N MET A 266 20.17 -0.68 10.02
CA MET A 266 21.09 0.16 9.25
C MET A 266 20.47 0.70 7.95
N ALA A 267 19.58 -0.05 7.31
CA ALA A 267 18.98 0.31 6.03
C ALA A 267 17.78 1.26 6.14
N LEU A 268 17.24 1.46 7.35
CA LEU A 268 16.07 2.31 7.55
C LEU A 268 16.30 3.75 7.14
N TYR A 269 15.32 4.31 6.45
CA TYR A 269 15.21 5.74 6.24
C TYR A 269 14.94 6.42 7.58
N ARG A 270 15.81 7.36 7.97
CA ARG A 270 15.65 8.17 9.17
C ARG A 270 15.74 9.64 8.85
N GLN A 271 14.75 10.41 9.30
CA GLN A 271 14.73 11.84 9.07
C GLN A 271 14.27 12.59 10.32
N SER A 272 15.04 13.59 10.71
CA SER A 272 14.62 14.59 11.68
C SER A 272 13.68 15.59 11.04
N ARG A 273 12.58 15.87 11.72
CA ARG A 273 11.54 16.79 11.27
C ARG A 273 11.33 17.87 12.33
N VAL A 274 11.09 19.08 11.84
CA VAL A 274 10.80 20.25 12.66
C VAL A 274 9.52 20.92 12.20
N LYS A 275 8.69 21.34 13.15
CA LYS A 275 7.70 22.39 12.91
C LYS A 275 8.32 23.76 13.15
N LEU A 276 8.19 24.65 12.17
CA LEU A 276 8.58 26.05 12.30
C LEU A 276 7.42 26.86 12.86
N LEU A 277 7.73 27.98 13.51
CA LEU A 277 6.74 28.99 13.87
C LEU A 277 6.15 29.61 12.59
N ASP A 278 4.85 29.91 12.62
CA ASP A 278 4.13 30.38 11.42
C ASP A 278 4.68 31.73 10.92
N GLU A 279 5.06 32.61 11.85
CA GLU A 279 5.47 33.99 11.54
C GLU A 279 7.00 34.19 11.34
N MET A 280 7.82 33.17 11.63
CA MET A 280 9.27 33.31 11.54
C MET A 280 9.97 31.97 11.31
N LYS A 281 11.10 31.99 10.59
CA LYS A 281 11.93 30.81 10.29
C LYS A 281 12.72 30.30 11.52
N LYS A 282 12.01 29.97 12.59
CA LYS A 282 12.53 29.43 13.85
C LYS A 282 11.72 28.20 14.24
N VAL A 283 12.38 27.18 14.77
CA VAL A 283 11.72 25.96 15.27
C VAL A 283 10.82 26.30 16.45
N ASP A 284 9.61 25.72 16.47
CA ASP A 284 8.65 25.86 17.58
C ASP A 284 9.08 24.98 18.77
N THR A 285 10.01 25.50 19.57
CA THR A 285 10.55 24.78 20.74
C THR A 285 9.57 24.68 21.90
N GLU A 286 8.47 25.45 21.90
CA GLU A 286 7.51 25.49 23.01
C GLU A 286 6.51 24.32 22.95
N ARG A 287 6.15 23.86 21.75
CA ARG A 287 5.16 22.79 21.56
C ARG A 287 5.75 21.41 21.26
N GLY A 288 7.07 21.25 21.37
CA GLY A 288 7.74 19.99 21.03
C GLY A 288 7.74 19.72 19.53
N ALA A 289 8.35 20.61 18.75
CA ALA A 289 8.32 20.54 17.28
C ALA A 289 9.39 19.65 16.63
N PHE A 290 10.32 19.07 17.39
CA PHE A 290 11.40 18.23 16.86
C PHE A 290 11.10 16.75 17.10
N PHE A 291 10.96 15.98 16.02
CA PHE A 291 10.73 14.54 16.08
C PHE A 291 11.44 13.83 14.94
N ASN A 292 11.82 12.58 15.17
CA ASN A 292 12.44 11.73 14.17
C ASN A 292 11.41 10.73 13.64
N VAL A 293 11.49 10.40 12.37
CA VAL A 293 10.68 9.35 11.75
C VAL A 293 11.57 8.25 11.20
N GLU A 294 11.18 7.00 11.41
CA GLU A 294 11.73 5.85 10.71
C GLU A 294 10.81 5.43 9.56
N ALA A 295 11.36 4.93 8.47
CA ALA A 295 10.60 4.32 7.39
C ALA A 295 11.40 3.20 6.72
N LEU A 296 10.69 2.22 6.16
CA LEU A 296 11.31 1.27 5.23
C LEU A 296 11.75 2.03 3.97
N PRO A 297 12.95 1.75 3.43
CA PRO A 297 13.41 2.37 2.19
C PRO A 297 12.56 1.98 0.98
N GLU A 298 12.62 2.79 -0.08
CA GLU A 298 12.14 2.43 -1.41
C GLU A 298 12.84 1.16 -1.92
N GLY A 299 12.12 0.32 -2.67
CA GLY A 299 12.59 -0.99 -3.15
C GLY A 299 12.47 -2.13 -2.13
N SER A 300 11.90 -1.88 -0.95
CA SER A 300 11.59 -2.92 0.03
C SER A 300 10.46 -3.79 -0.49
N ILE A 301 10.66 -5.11 -0.48
CA ILE A 301 9.66 -6.08 -0.93
C ILE A 301 9.09 -6.81 0.27
N LEU A 302 7.77 -6.77 0.43
CA LEU A 302 7.03 -7.48 1.47
C LEU A 302 6.01 -8.42 0.84
N ALA A 303 5.60 -9.45 1.58
CA ALA A 303 4.54 -10.36 1.16
C ALA A 303 3.60 -10.71 2.32
N PHE A 304 2.31 -10.87 2.02
CA PHE A 304 1.27 -11.19 3.01
C PHE A 304 0.30 -12.25 2.48
N PRO A 305 -0.14 -13.21 3.31
CA PRO A 305 -1.18 -14.15 2.94
C PRO A 305 -2.57 -13.52 3.01
N ILE A 306 -3.44 -14.08 2.18
CA ILE A 306 -4.84 -13.71 2.06
C ILE A 306 -5.67 -14.99 2.11
N ALA A 307 -6.68 -15.00 2.97
CA ALA A 307 -7.68 -16.06 3.01
C ALA A 307 -9.03 -15.52 2.55
N CYS A 308 -9.56 -16.09 1.46
CA CYS A 308 -10.83 -15.71 0.86
C CYS A 308 -11.90 -16.75 1.19
N LYS A 309 -13.00 -16.34 1.82
CA LYS A 309 -14.16 -17.21 2.07
C LYS A 309 -15.04 -17.43 0.85
N ASP A 310 -15.07 -16.45 -0.04
CA ASP A 310 -15.95 -16.43 -1.20
C ASP A 310 -15.18 -16.05 -2.47
N LYS A 311 -15.71 -16.42 -3.63
CA LYS A 311 -15.15 -16.14 -4.95
C LYS A 311 -15.61 -14.78 -5.46
N GLY A 312 -14.83 -14.17 -6.35
CA GLY A 312 -15.19 -12.91 -7.00
C GLY A 312 -14.69 -11.66 -6.28
N TRP A 313 -13.83 -11.81 -5.27
CA TRP A 313 -13.14 -10.65 -4.68
C TRP A 313 -12.18 -10.04 -5.70
N GLN A 314 -12.53 -8.84 -6.19
CA GLN A 314 -11.74 -8.09 -7.17
C GLN A 314 -11.41 -6.70 -6.62
N PRO A 315 -10.46 -6.60 -5.69
CA PRO A 315 -10.14 -5.36 -5.01
C PRO A 315 -9.49 -4.32 -5.93
N PHE A 316 -9.10 -4.66 -7.16
CA PHE A 316 -8.61 -3.71 -8.16
C PHE A 316 -9.60 -3.54 -9.32
N GLY A 317 -10.84 -4.01 -9.18
CA GLY A 317 -11.85 -3.94 -10.24
C GLY A 317 -11.77 -5.09 -11.26
N ALA A 318 -12.84 -5.23 -12.04
CA ALA A 318 -12.93 -6.16 -13.15
C ALA A 318 -12.25 -5.58 -14.39
N ASP A 319 -11.61 -6.42 -15.21
CA ASP A 319 -11.12 -5.99 -16.52
C ASP A 319 -12.31 -5.55 -17.38
N SER A 320 -12.32 -4.29 -17.80
CA SER A 320 -13.26 -3.76 -18.80
C SER A 320 -13.09 -4.41 -20.19
N ARG A 321 -12.15 -5.34 -20.38
CA ARG A 321 -11.86 -6.01 -21.65
C ARG A 321 -12.61 -7.33 -21.88
N ARG A 322 -13.90 -7.41 -21.53
CA ARG A 322 -14.74 -8.57 -21.93
C ARG A 322 -16.03 -8.24 -22.70
N ASN A 323 -16.40 -6.98 -22.82
CA ASN A 323 -17.52 -6.56 -23.67
C ASN A 323 -17.04 -5.40 -24.52
N ASP A 324 -16.53 -5.70 -25.73
CA ASP A 324 -16.52 -4.83 -26.93
C ASP A 324 -15.75 -5.55 -28.07
N VAL A 325 -16.14 -6.80 -28.37
CA VAL A 325 -15.81 -7.43 -29.65
C VAL A 325 -17.13 -7.80 -30.31
N ASN A 326 -17.84 -6.77 -30.79
CA ASN A 326 -18.79 -6.83 -31.89
C ASN A 326 -19.25 -5.40 -32.23
N SER A 327 -18.34 -4.64 -32.84
CA SER A 327 -18.71 -3.54 -33.73
C SER A 327 -17.68 -3.49 -34.87
N GLU A 328 -18.11 -4.09 -35.98
CA GLU A 328 -17.86 -3.67 -37.35
C GLU A 328 -16.42 -3.29 -37.74
N GLN A 329 -15.76 -4.27 -38.37
CA GLN A 329 -14.68 -4.04 -39.32
C GLN A 329 -15.15 -3.08 -40.43
N SER A 330 -14.48 -1.94 -40.56
CA SER A 330 -14.39 -1.21 -41.83
C SER A 330 -12.93 -0.94 -42.17
N ASN A 331 -12.51 -1.50 -43.29
CA ASN A 331 -11.17 -1.47 -43.89
C ASN A 331 -10.74 -0.06 -44.33
N ALA A 332 -9.45 0.25 -44.13
CA ALA A 332 -8.58 1.02 -45.04
C ALA A 332 -7.13 0.88 -44.50
N SER A 333 -6.34 -0.09 -44.95
CA SER A 333 -5.33 0.01 -46.02
C SER A 333 -4.24 1.06 -45.77
N ASP A 334 -3.09 0.57 -45.34
CA ASP A 334 -1.71 0.90 -45.73
C ASP A 334 -1.38 2.34 -46.12
N GLU A 335 -0.51 2.98 -45.32
CA GLU A 335 0.74 3.60 -45.82
C GLU A 335 1.63 4.11 -44.66
N GLN A 336 2.86 3.59 -44.60
CA GLN A 336 4.05 4.21 -43.99
C GLN A 336 5.21 3.95 -44.98
N PRO A 337 6.35 4.67 -44.91
CA PRO A 337 6.62 5.96 -44.30
C PRO A 337 7.36 6.89 -45.28
N ASN A 338 7.64 8.14 -44.90
CA ASN A 338 8.90 8.75 -45.32
C ASN A 338 9.39 9.79 -44.30
N ALA A 339 10.67 9.64 -43.98
CA ALA A 339 11.47 10.55 -43.18
C ALA A 339 11.93 11.72 -44.04
N GLU A 340 12.02 12.91 -43.46
CA GLU A 340 13.10 13.86 -43.67
C GLU A 340 13.01 14.93 -42.57
N GLY A 341 14.16 15.22 -41.96
CA GLY A 341 14.25 15.98 -40.71
C GLY A 341 14.36 17.48 -40.91
N GLU A 342 14.18 18.22 -39.81
CA GLU A 342 14.75 19.53 -39.56
C GLU A 342 14.57 19.87 -38.07
N GLN A 343 15.68 20.07 -37.34
CA GLN A 343 15.72 20.94 -36.15
C GLN A 343 15.84 22.39 -36.66
N PRO A 344 15.21 23.39 -36.01
CA PRO A 344 16.02 24.19 -35.08
C PRO A 344 15.28 24.84 -33.89
N ASN A 345 16.11 25.11 -32.88
CA ASN A 345 16.17 26.26 -31.97
C ASN A 345 15.06 26.59 -30.95
N ALA A 346 15.59 26.81 -29.75
CA ALA A 346 14.99 27.39 -28.56
C ALA A 346 14.75 28.90 -28.69
N SER A 347 13.62 29.35 -28.15
CA SER A 347 13.46 30.65 -27.51
C SER A 347 12.20 30.67 -26.64
N ASP A 348 12.42 30.93 -25.35
CA ASP A 348 11.57 31.69 -24.42
C ASP A 348 10.04 31.55 -24.51
N GLU A 349 9.45 30.73 -23.63
CA GLU A 349 8.08 30.95 -23.14
C GLU A 349 7.98 30.79 -21.62
N GLN A 350 7.42 31.83 -20.99
CA GLN A 350 7.13 31.93 -19.56
C GLN A 350 5.98 30.97 -19.17
N PRO A 351 5.94 30.42 -17.95
CA PRO A 351 4.91 29.48 -17.56
C PRO A 351 3.63 30.22 -17.14
N ASN A 352 2.57 30.09 -17.95
CA ASN A 352 1.22 30.37 -17.50
C ASN A 352 0.75 29.22 -16.60
N GLY A 353 0.55 29.52 -15.32
CA GLY A 353 -0.03 28.63 -14.35
C GLY A 353 -1.53 28.53 -14.53
N GLU A 354 -1.99 27.37 -14.99
CA GLU A 354 -3.30 26.84 -14.66
C GLU A 354 -3.06 25.51 -13.93
N GLY A 355 -3.53 25.44 -12.69
CA GLY A 355 -3.35 24.27 -11.84
C GLY A 355 -4.13 23.10 -12.40
N GLU A 356 -3.45 22.19 -13.07
CA GLU A 356 -3.97 20.85 -13.34
C GLU A 356 -4.22 20.15 -12.01
N GLN A 357 -5.50 19.91 -11.76
CA GLN A 357 -6.01 19.15 -10.65
C GLN A 357 -5.62 17.69 -10.88
N LEU A 358 -4.46 17.27 -10.36
CA LEU A 358 -4.01 15.88 -10.37
C LEU A 358 -5.08 14.99 -9.74
N SER A 359 -5.84 14.30 -10.59
CA SER A 359 -6.71 13.20 -10.21
C SER A 359 -5.81 12.05 -9.74
N ALA A 360 -5.89 11.72 -8.45
CA ALA A 360 -5.30 10.50 -7.91
C ALA A 360 -6.09 9.27 -8.41
N GLU A 361 -5.97 8.98 -9.70
CA GLU A 361 -6.34 7.69 -10.26
C GLU A 361 -5.14 6.76 -10.04
N GLY A 362 -5.28 5.77 -9.16
CA GLY A 362 -4.27 4.72 -9.06
C GLY A 362 -4.22 3.98 -10.40
N GLU A 363 -3.13 4.12 -11.15
CA GLU A 363 -2.98 3.47 -12.45
C GLU A 363 -3.01 1.95 -12.28
N GLN A 364 -3.91 1.30 -13.00
CA GLN A 364 -3.91 -0.16 -13.13
C GLN A 364 -2.88 -0.55 -14.17
N SER A 365 -1.74 -1.04 -13.71
CA SER A 365 -0.70 -1.58 -14.57
C SER A 365 -0.76 -3.11 -14.62
N HIS A 366 -0.21 -3.68 -15.68
CA HIS A 366 0.00 -5.13 -15.79
C HIS A 366 1.50 -5.38 -15.80
N VAL A 367 2.09 -5.72 -14.66
CA VAL A 367 3.49 -6.19 -14.63
C VAL A 367 3.46 -7.71 -14.83
N ASN A 368 4.07 -8.19 -15.92
CA ASN A 368 4.16 -9.63 -16.25
C ASN A 368 2.80 -10.36 -16.28
N GLY A 369 1.74 -9.69 -16.75
CA GLY A 369 0.40 -10.27 -16.88
C GLY A 369 -0.36 -10.46 -15.57
N LYS A 370 0.16 -9.92 -14.45
CA LYS A 370 -0.44 -10.01 -13.11
C LYS A 370 -1.04 -8.66 -12.72
N LYS A 371 -2.17 -8.68 -12.01
CA LYS A 371 -2.89 -7.45 -11.60
C LYS A 371 -2.09 -6.74 -10.50
N SER A 372 -1.54 -5.58 -10.84
CA SER A 372 -0.89 -4.66 -9.90
C SER A 372 -1.71 -3.38 -9.75
N HIS A 373 -1.66 -2.79 -8.56
CA HIS A 373 -2.29 -1.50 -8.28
C HIS A 373 -1.48 -0.74 -7.25
N ASP A 374 -1.39 0.57 -7.46
CA ASP A 374 -0.66 1.46 -6.57
C ASP A 374 -1.53 1.86 -5.38
N LEU A 375 -1.00 1.69 -4.17
CA LEU A 375 -1.68 1.98 -2.91
C LEU A 375 -0.75 2.72 -1.95
N TYR A 376 -1.31 3.63 -1.16
CA TYR A 376 -0.60 4.35 -0.10
C TYR A 376 -0.83 3.68 1.26
N PHE A 377 0.22 3.12 1.85
CA PHE A 377 0.16 2.51 3.18
C PHE A 377 0.82 3.38 4.26
N GLY A 378 0.35 3.23 5.49
CA GLY A 378 0.95 3.89 6.65
C GLY A 378 0.53 5.35 6.80
N GLY A 379 1.39 6.14 7.46
CA GLY A 379 1.21 7.57 7.65
C GLY A 379 2.13 8.39 6.75
N LEU A 380 2.09 9.72 6.92
CA LEU A 380 2.94 10.67 6.19
C LEU A 380 2.69 10.71 4.66
N GLU A 381 1.50 10.29 4.21
CA GLU A 381 1.11 10.30 2.79
C GLU A 381 1.22 11.70 2.15
N SER A 382 0.79 12.75 2.86
CA SER A 382 0.79 14.15 2.37
C SER A 382 2.17 14.73 2.07
N ILE A 383 3.23 14.01 2.41
CA ILE A 383 4.62 14.41 2.23
C ILE A 383 5.43 13.35 1.48
N GLY A 384 4.74 12.51 0.70
CA GLY A 384 5.35 11.57 -0.24
C GLY A 384 5.79 10.25 0.37
N PHE A 385 5.22 9.81 1.49
CA PHE A 385 5.50 8.49 2.07
C PHE A 385 4.40 7.49 1.70
N GLY A 386 4.75 6.21 1.72
CA GLY A 386 3.79 5.12 1.72
C GLY A 386 3.33 4.64 0.35
N HIS A 387 3.74 5.28 -0.74
CA HIS A 387 3.45 4.81 -2.10
C HIS A 387 4.05 3.42 -2.32
N CYS A 388 3.20 2.45 -2.62
CA CYS A 388 3.61 1.08 -2.87
C CYS A 388 2.87 0.51 -4.08
N ARG A 389 3.52 -0.35 -4.83
CA ARG A 389 2.88 -1.22 -5.82
C ARG A 389 2.44 -2.51 -5.15
N VAL A 390 1.19 -2.92 -5.37
CA VAL A 390 0.63 -4.14 -4.80
C VAL A 390 0.20 -5.10 -5.88
N THR A 391 0.75 -6.30 -5.85
CA THR A 391 0.43 -7.38 -6.79
C THR A 391 -0.25 -8.53 -6.06
N LEU A 392 -1.41 -8.98 -6.54
CA LEU A 392 -2.13 -10.11 -5.95
C LEU A 392 -1.89 -11.39 -6.75
N GLN A 393 -1.75 -12.51 -6.03
CA GLN A 393 -1.48 -13.84 -6.58
C GLN A 393 -2.46 -14.86 -6.00
N GLU A 394 -3.06 -15.68 -6.85
CA GLU A 394 -3.76 -16.87 -6.40
C GLU A 394 -2.77 -18.01 -6.19
N VAL A 395 -2.94 -18.80 -5.13
CA VAL A 395 -2.13 -20.01 -4.94
C VAL A 395 -2.76 -21.12 -5.78
N SER A 396 -2.10 -21.55 -6.85
CA SER A 396 -2.52 -22.71 -7.63
C SER A 396 -2.52 -23.95 -6.73
N GLN A 397 -3.71 -24.51 -6.51
CA GLN A 397 -3.86 -25.83 -5.91
C GLN A 397 -3.55 -26.86 -7.00
N GLU A 398 -2.28 -27.19 -7.19
CA GLU A 398 -1.96 -28.45 -7.84
C GLU A 398 -2.43 -29.57 -6.90
N ALA A 399 -3.29 -30.45 -7.43
CA ALA A 399 -3.79 -31.60 -6.70
C ALA A 399 -2.61 -32.47 -6.24
N GLU A 400 -2.56 -32.75 -4.93
CA GLU A 400 -1.59 -33.69 -4.33
C GLU A 400 -1.65 -35.08 -4.99
#